data_AF-Q497Q4-F1
#
_entry.id   AF-Q497Q4-F1
#
_cell.length_a   1.000
_cell.length_b   1.000
_cell.length_c   1.000
_cell.angle_alpha   90.00
_cell.angle_beta   90.00
_cell.angle_gamma   90.00
#
_symmetry.space_group_name_H-M   'P 1'
#
loop_
_entity.id
_entity.type
_entity.pdbx_description
1 polymer ?
#
loop_
_entity_poly.entity_id
_entity_poly.type
_entity_poly.pdbx_seq_one_letter_code
_entity_poly.pdbx_strand_id
1 'polypeptide(L)'
;MANLQERKSFSKPRISIQASGGTPEAKGIEKRKLSQKRRTLPLQLSLGGHLSPWPTYTSGQTVLHNRKPCSDDSRNRANSCQQQSMSISKPKYLEQLENYLRKELLLLDLSTDSAQELRLQPYREIFEFFIEDFKTYKPLLSSIKNAYEVMLAHQKERIRSLEPLKAKIVTMNEDCSERVLAMRAEERYEISVLKKEKMNLLKLIDKKNEEKISLQSEVAKLRRSLAEEYLRYLTERDARKILIGDLNELRYQQEDMSLAQTPGVWGEDPVKLTLALKMTRQDLTRTQMELNTMKANSGDVVPRRDLEMQEKTNMELQEQLESLKADYEEVQKEHELLLQLHMSTLKERDQFYNELQEIQRTSTPRPDWTKCESIIAGGPERWLVLAEGKNSDQLVDVLLEEIGMGLLREKDFFPGLGFGDAIPPFLRFDGPVKNKKPSKKEVVNLLKDAWKERIAEEQKEPFPDFFFNFLERRFGVNDAMAWAYTIFENIKLFRSSEIMNQFYAVLMGKNLESVYINQKKDTVPSAEGVAKC
;
A
#
# COMPACT_ATOMS: atom_id res chain seq x y z
N MET A 1 10.60 -20.87 -70.66
CA MET A 1 10.85 -19.44 -70.93
C MET A 1 10.60 -18.66 -69.66
N ALA A 2 11.61 -17.87 -69.28
CA ALA A 2 11.70 -16.84 -68.23
C ALA A 2 10.65 -16.80 -67.12
N ASN A 3 11.08 -17.25 -65.94
CA ASN A 3 10.57 -16.85 -64.63
C ASN A 3 11.52 -15.76 -64.10
N LEU A 4 11.02 -14.58 -63.70
CA LEU A 4 11.84 -13.55 -63.08
C LEU A 4 11.38 -13.31 -61.64
N GLN A 5 12.36 -13.37 -60.75
CA GLN A 5 12.26 -13.44 -59.31
C GLN A 5 12.93 -12.18 -58.75
N GLU A 6 12.22 -11.38 -57.95
CA GLU A 6 12.85 -10.33 -57.13
C GLU A 6 12.92 -10.78 -55.67
N ARG A 7 14.11 -11.24 -55.28
CA ARG A 7 14.56 -11.35 -53.89
C ARG A 7 15.20 -10.01 -53.51
N LYS A 8 14.70 -9.36 -52.45
CA LYS A 8 15.39 -8.23 -51.81
C LYS A 8 16.28 -8.73 -50.68
N SER A 9 17.59 -8.54 -50.88
CA SER A 9 18.68 -8.80 -49.95
C SER A 9 18.76 -7.69 -48.90
N PHE A 10 18.89 -8.03 -47.61
CA PHE A 10 19.40 -7.13 -46.59
C PHE A 10 20.65 -7.73 -45.95
N SER A 11 21.80 -7.27 -46.43
CA SER A 11 23.10 -7.47 -45.80
C SER A 11 23.28 -6.41 -44.70
N LYS A 12 23.73 -6.82 -43.51
CA LYS A 12 24.34 -5.92 -42.52
C LYS A 12 25.68 -6.50 -42.02
N PRO A 13 26.65 -5.64 -41.69
CA PRO A 13 28.06 -6.01 -41.60
C PRO A 13 28.44 -6.60 -40.24
N ARG A 14 29.40 -7.52 -40.28
CA ARG A 14 30.19 -8.02 -39.13
C ARG A 14 31.14 -6.90 -38.69
N ILE A 15 31.01 -6.44 -37.44
CA ILE A 15 32.06 -5.66 -36.76
C ILE A 15 32.81 -6.63 -35.87
N SER A 16 34.10 -6.81 -36.17
CA SER A 16 35.06 -7.50 -35.34
C SER A 16 35.40 -6.65 -34.12
N ILE A 17 35.41 -7.26 -32.93
CA ILE A 17 36.06 -6.68 -31.76
C ILE A 17 37.19 -7.62 -31.37
N GLN A 18 38.40 -7.08 -31.44
CA GLN A 18 39.65 -7.70 -31.05
C GLN A 18 39.65 -8.02 -29.56
N ALA A 19 40.14 -9.22 -29.24
CA ALA A 19 40.58 -9.58 -27.91
C ALA A 19 41.92 -8.90 -27.61
N SER A 20 42.01 -8.19 -26.49
CA SER A 20 43.27 -7.95 -25.79
C SER A 20 43.09 -8.39 -24.33
N GLY A 21 43.97 -9.30 -23.92
CA GLY A 21 44.00 -9.86 -22.57
C GLY A 21 44.64 -8.89 -21.56
N GLY A 22 44.26 -9.08 -20.30
CA GLY A 22 44.85 -8.44 -19.13
C GLY A 22 44.09 -8.81 -17.85
N THR A 23 44.47 -9.91 -17.21
CA THR A 23 44.22 -10.22 -15.79
C THR A 23 45.27 -9.51 -14.91
N PRO A 24 45.19 -9.49 -13.54
CA PRO A 24 44.08 -9.70 -12.59
C PRO A 24 44.03 -8.62 -11.46
N GLU A 25 43.00 -8.60 -10.61
CA GLU A 25 43.14 -8.82 -9.15
C GLU A 25 41.86 -8.49 -8.32
N ALA A 26 41.62 -9.42 -7.40
CA ALA A 26 40.75 -9.50 -6.24
C ALA A 26 40.26 -8.19 -5.58
N LYS A 27 38.98 -8.21 -5.16
CA LYS A 27 38.53 -8.28 -3.75
C LYS A 27 37.03 -7.96 -3.62
N GLY A 28 36.38 -8.61 -2.65
CA GLY A 28 35.20 -8.04 -1.99
C GLY A 28 33.91 -8.85 -2.11
N ILE A 29 33.78 -9.87 -1.26
CA ILE A 29 32.50 -10.43 -0.85
C ILE A 29 31.74 -9.34 -0.09
N GLU A 30 30.56 -8.93 -0.57
CA GLU A 30 29.62 -8.19 0.28
C GLU A 30 28.19 -8.71 0.10
N LYS A 31 27.70 -9.30 1.19
CA LYS A 31 26.37 -9.88 1.32
C LYS A 31 25.32 -8.77 1.24
N ARG A 32 24.53 -8.74 0.17
CA ARG A 32 23.33 -7.89 0.09
C ARG A 32 22.26 -8.45 1.02
N LYS A 33 21.98 -7.74 2.12
CA LYS A 33 20.81 -7.96 2.96
C LYS A 33 19.57 -7.45 2.23
N LEU A 34 18.58 -8.32 2.06
CA LEU A 34 17.23 -7.98 1.65
C LEU A 34 16.56 -7.15 2.76
N SER A 35 16.29 -5.88 2.48
CA SER A 35 15.48 -5.02 3.33
C SER A 35 14.04 -5.51 3.35
N GLN A 36 13.57 -5.92 4.53
CA GLN A 36 12.20 -6.36 4.79
C GLN A 36 11.21 -5.22 4.49
N LYS A 37 10.36 -5.41 3.48
CA LYS A 37 9.16 -4.61 3.23
C LYS A 37 8.21 -4.68 4.44
N ARG A 38 8.12 -3.61 5.22
CA ARG A 38 6.91 -3.32 6.00
C ARG A 38 5.86 -2.72 5.06
N ARG A 39 4.69 -3.36 5.01
CA ARG A 39 3.47 -2.77 4.42
C ARG A 39 3.06 -1.58 5.27
N THR A 40 3.21 -0.37 4.73
CA THR A 40 2.48 0.81 5.19
C THR A 40 1.23 0.96 4.32
N LEU A 41 0.05 0.87 4.97
CA LEU A 41 -1.22 1.30 4.38
C LEU A 41 -1.18 2.81 4.07
N PRO A 42 -1.91 3.28 3.06
CA PRO A 42 -1.77 4.62 2.51
C PRO A 42 -2.45 5.64 3.43
N LEU A 43 -1.66 6.47 4.10
CA LEU A 43 -2.17 7.72 4.66
C LEU A 43 -2.21 8.75 3.52
N GLN A 44 -3.38 8.91 2.91
CA GLN A 44 -3.69 10.09 2.09
C GLN A 44 -3.61 11.32 2.99
N LEU A 45 -2.60 12.15 2.80
CA LEU A 45 -2.61 13.54 3.25
C LEU A 45 -2.54 14.42 2.01
N SER A 46 -3.66 15.06 1.72
CA SER A 46 -3.79 16.11 0.73
C SER A 46 -2.75 17.20 0.95
N LEU A 47 -2.10 17.56 -0.15
CA LEU A 47 -1.30 18.77 -0.29
C LEU A 47 -2.24 19.98 -0.15
N GLY A 48 -2.04 20.80 0.89
CA GLY A 48 -2.75 22.07 1.03
C GLY A 48 -2.93 22.48 2.48
N GLY A 49 -1.98 23.25 3.03
CA GLY A 49 -2.12 23.80 4.37
C GLY A 49 -0.81 24.36 4.91
N HIS A 50 -0.68 25.68 4.80
CA HIS A 50 0.25 26.58 5.46
C HIS A 50 0.88 26.02 6.76
N LEU A 51 2.21 25.90 6.82
CA LEU A 51 2.92 25.58 8.06
C LEU A 51 2.92 26.81 8.98
N SER A 52 2.09 26.76 10.01
CA SER A 52 2.20 27.58 11.21
C SER A 52 3.06 26.85 12.27
N PRO A 53 3.99 27.53 12.95
CA PRO A 53 4.74 26.96 14.07
C PRO A 53 3.87 26.91 15.34
N TRP A 54 3.66 25.73 15.89
CA TRP A 54 3.09 25.50 17.23
C TRP A 54 4.22 25.44 18.29
N PRO A 55 3.93 25.60 19.61
CA PRO A 55 4.42 26.74 20.38
C PRO A 55 5.02 26.36 21.75
N THR A 56 5.69 27.35 22.33
CA THR A 56 6.16 27.37 23.71
C THR A 56 5.06 27.95 24.62
N TYR A 57 4.44 27.13 25.47
CA TYR A 57 3.76 27.57 26.71
C TYR A 57 4.68 27.11 27.87
N THR A 58 4.97 27.86 28.93
CA THR A 58 4.16 28.71 29.83
C THR A 58 5.14 29.75 30.46
N SER A 59 4.79 30.88 31.08
CA SER A 59 3.55 31.42 31.62
C SER A 59 3.76 32.95 31.76
N GLY A 60 2.88 33.75 31.19
CA GLY A 60 2.87 35.20 31.34
C GLY A 60 1.43 35.69 31.33
N GLN A 61 0.81 35.77 32.51
CA GLN A 61 -0.53 36.33 32.67
C GLN A 61 -0.50 37.85 32.47
N THR A 62 -1.16 38.24 31.40
CA THR A 62 -1.88 39.49 31.13
C THR A 62 -2.27 40.35 32.34
N VAL A 63 -1.91 41.64 32.28
CA VAL A 63 -2.80 42.74 32.68
C VAL A 63 -2.94 43.68 31.49
N LEU A 64 -4.18 43.84 31.05
CA LEU A 64 -4.64 44.66 29.93
C LEU A 64 -4.55 46.15 30.25
N HIS A 65 -3.94 46.90 29.33
CA HIS A 65 -4.04 48.35 29.25
C HIS A 65 -5.43 48.75 28.76
N ASN A 66 -6.10 49.66 29.49
CA ASN A 66 -7.25 50.37 28.98
C ASN A 66 -7.17 51.87 29.29
N ARG A 67 -7.52 52.65 28.25
CA ARG A 67 -7.94 54.06 28.19
C ARG A 67 -6.90 55.19 28.07
N LYS A 68 -7.05 55.92 26.95
CA LYS A 68 -7.03 57.40 26.82
C LYS A 68 -8.51 57.87 26.75
N PRO A 69 -8.83 59.18 26.67
CA PRO A 69 -8.31 60.38 27.34
C PRO A 69 -9.49 61.24 27.92
N CYS A 70 -9.25 62.25 28.76
CA CYS A 70 -10.08 63.47 28.80
C CYS A 70 -9.49 64.57 29.70
N SER A 71 -9.90 65.79 29.34
CA SER A 71 -9.42 67.13 29.68
C SER A 71 -9.85 67.63 31.06
N ASP A 72 -9.01 68.52 31.60
CA ASP A 72 -9.24 69.73 32.43
C ASP A 72 -10.58 69.88 33.17
N ASP A 73 -10.54 70.03 34.51
CA ASP A 73 -10.87 71.29 35.20
C ASP A 73 -10.79 71.10 36.73
N SER A 74 -9.90 71.83 37.41
CA SER A 74 -10.26 72.54 38.65
C SER A 74 -9.12 73.45 39.10
N ARG A 75 -9.32 74.74 38.81
CA ARG A 75 -8.61 75.91 39.31
C ARG A 75 -8.40 75.97 40.83
N ASN A 76 -7.24 76.54 41.17
CA ASN A 76 -6.96 77.51 42.24
C ASN A 76 -7.12 77.11 43.72
N ARG A 77 -5.99 77.05 44.45
CA ARG A 77 -5.62 78.13 45.39
C ARG A 77 -4.16 78.08 45.84
N ALA A 78 -3.68 79.28 46.13
CA ALA A 78 -2.30 79.72 46.26
C ALA A 78 -1.61 79.37 47.59
N ASN A 79 -0.27 79.29 47.49
CA ASN A 79 0.76 79.71 48.44
C ASN A 79 0.84 79.04 49.83
N SER A 80 1.93 78.31 50.08
CA SER A 80 3.08 78.85 50.85
C SER A 80 4.24 77.84 50.93
N CYS A 81 5.46 78.40 51.06
CA CYS A 81 6.75 77.78 51.40
C CYS A 81 7.58 77.06 50.32
N GLN A 82 8.50 77.85 49.76
CA GLN A 82 9.92 77.52 49.52
C GLN A 82 10.25 76.34 48.59
N GLN A 83 10.33 76.65 47.29
CA GLN A 83 11.36 76.08 46.43
C GLN A 83 12.73 76.62 46.87
N GLN A 84 13.47 75.84 47.65
CA GLN A 84 14.93 75.83 47.57
C GLN A 84 15.33 74.80 46.51
N SER A 85 15.50 75.25 45.28
CA SER A 85 16.27 74.50 44.28
C SER A 85 17.74 74.54 44.71
N MET A 86 18.14 73.61 45.58
CA MET A 86 19.55 73.28 45.73
C MET A 86 19.96 72.53 44.47
N SER A 87 20.47 73.26 43.49
CA SER A 87 21.26 72.69 42.40
C SER A 87 22.55 72.13 42.99
N ILE A 88 22.47 70.92 43.53
CA ILE A 88 23.66 70.16 43.90
C ILE A 88 24.35 69.81 42.58
N SER A 89 25.47 70.49 42.30
CA SER A 89 26.32 70.16 41.16
C SER A 89 26.71 68.69 41.23
N LYS A 90 26.66 68.00 40.09
CA LYS A 90 27.01 66.58 40.01
C LYS A 90 28.41 66.38 40.61
N PRO A 91 28.63 65.40 41.50
CA PRO A 91 29.95 65.14 42.07
C PRO A 91 30.95 64.89 40.94
N LYS A 92 32.10 65.59 40.95
CA LYS A 92 33.13 65.49 39.89
C LYS A 92 33.57 64.06 39.61
N TYR A 93 33.58 63.21 40.63
CA TYR A 93 33.92 61.79 40.52
C TYR A 93 32.89 60.98 39.70
N LEU A 94 31.59 61.23 39.89
CA LEU A 94 30.52 60.60 39.11
C LEU A 94 30.61 61.00 37.62
N GLU A 95 30.95 62.26 37.36
CA GLU A 95 31.13 62.77 35.99
C GLU A 95 32.33 62.13 35.28
N GLN A 96 33.40 61.83 36.02
CA GLN A 96 34.56 61.10 35.51
C GLN A 96 34.22 59.64 35.15
N LEU A 97 33.51 58.93 36.03
CA LEU A 97 33.05 57.55 35.77
C LEU A 97 32.08 57.48 34.58
N GLU A 98 31.15 58.42 34.46
CA GLU A 98 30.22 58.48 33.33
C GLU A 98 30.94 58.78 32.00
N ASN A 99 31.95 59.67 32.02
CA ASN A 99 32.75 59.96 30.84
C ASN A 99 33.64 58.78 30.44
N TYR A 100 34.15 58.02 31.41
CA TYR A 100 34.87 56.77 31.15
C TYR A 100 33.95 55.71 30.51
N LEU A 101 32.74 55.51 31.07
CA LEU A 101 31.73 54.59 30.52
C LEU A 101 31.43 54.88 29.05
N ARG A 102 31.17 56.16 28.74
CA ARG A 102 30.79 56.59 27.39
C ARG A 102 31.91 56.36 26.39
N LYS A 103 33.17 56.53 26.80
CA LYS A 103 34.34 56.28 25.95
C LYS A 103 34.53 54.79 25.68
N GLU A 104 34.48 53.97 26.72
CA GLU A 104 34.63 52.51 26.59
C GLU A 104 33.49 51.86 25.79
N LEU A 105 32.24 52.33 25.97
CA LEU A 105 31.10 51.86 25.18
C LEU A 105 31.16 52.30 23.71
N LEU A 106 31.84 53.41 23.39
CA LEU A 106 32.03 53.87 22.00
C LEU A 106 33.09 53.05 21.26
N LEU A 107 34.00 52.39 21.99
CA LEU A 107 35.08 51.58 21.43
C LEU A 107 34.66 50.11 21.16
N LEU A 108 33.46 49.71 21.60
CA LEU A 108 32.94 48.35 21.40
C LEU A 108 32.17 48.22 20.07
N ASP A 109 32.60 47.26 19.24
CA ASP A 109 31.90 46.89 18.01
C ASP A 109 30.66 46.03 18.30
N LEU A 110 29.47 46.54 17.97
CA LEU A 110 28.16 45.96 18.34
C LEU A 110 27.63 44.90 17.33
N SER A 111 28.45 44.42 16.40
CA SER A 111 28.01 43.63 15.25
C SER A 111 27.95 42.10 15.47
N THR A 112 28.45 41.60 16.60
CA THR A 112 28.56 40.15 16.89
C THR A 112 27.65 39.73 18.04
N ASP A 113 27.20 38.47 18.07
CA ASP A 113 26.34 37.91 19.13
C ASP A 113 26.97 37.98 20.54
N SER A 114 28.30 38.16 20.63
CA SER A 114 29.05 38.43 21.86
C SER A 114 29.00 39.88 22.32
N ALA A 115 28.46 40.81 21.53
CA ALA A 115 28.44 42.23 21.82
C ALA A 115 27.70 42.57 23.11
N GLN A 116 26.67 41.80 23.48
CA GLN A 116 25.95 42.00 24.75
C GLN A 116 26.80 41.60 25.96
N GLU A 117 27.64 40.56 25.85
CA GLU A 117 28.54 40.17 26.94
C GLU A 117 29.72 41.14 27.07
N LEU A 118 30.29 41.57 25.94
CA LEU A 118 31.38 42.54 25.90
C LEU A 118 30.93 43.91 26.44
N ARG A 119 29.67 44.29 26.18
CA ARG A 119 29.06 45.50 26.73
C ARG A 119 29.00 45.51 28.26
N LEU A 120 28.87 44.36 28.92
CA LEU A 120 28.79 44.29 30.39
C LEU A 120 30.15 44.56 31.07
N GLN A 121 31.25 44.46 30.33
CA GLN A 121 32.61 44.58 30.88
C GLN A 121 32.92 46.01 31.38
N PRO A 122 32.68 47.10 30.60
CA PRO A 122 32.83 48.47 31.09
C PRO A 122 31.93 48.79 32.30
N TYR A 123 30.70 48.28 32.32
CA TYR A 123 29.81 48.47 33.48
C TYR A 123 30.33 47.73 34.73
N ARG A 124 30.93 46.55 34.57
CA ARG A 124 31.52 45.78 35.68
C ARG A 124 32.74 46.50 36.28
N GLU A 125 33.56 47.11 35.43
CA GLU A 125 34.76 47.87 35.82
C GLU A 125 34.38 49.17 36.55
N ILE A 126 33.41 49.93 36.02
CA ILE A 126 32.91 51.14 36.68
C ILE A 126 32.21 50.84 37.99
N PHE A 127 31.47 49.73 38.08
CA PHE A 127 30.86 49.31 39.34
C PHE A 127 31.92 48.90 40.37
N GLU A 128 33.06 48.34 39.95
CA GLU A 128 34.17 48.06 40.86
C GLU A 128 34.82 49.35 41.38
N PHE A 129 35.15 50.30 40.48
CA PHE A 129 35.68 51.61 40.87
C PHE A 129 34.72 52.35 41.82
N PHE A 130 33.42 52.28 41.54
CA PHE A 130 32.38 52.83 42.41
C PHE A 130 32.40 52.15 43.80
N ILE A 131 32.43 50.83 43.87
CA ILE A 131 32.43 50.08 45.14
C ILE A 131 33.70 50.35 45.96
N GLU A 132 34.85 50.50 45.31
CA GLU A 132 36.13 50.73 45.98
C GLU A 132 36.15 52.04 46.78
N ASP A 133 35.44 53.06 46.32
CA ASP A 133 35.38 54.38 46.98
C ASP A 133 34.39 54.45 48.15
N PHE A 134 33.42 53.53 48.25
CA PHE A 134 32.44 53.48 49.35
C PHE A 134 32.91 52.64 50.54
N LYS A 135 33.74 53.22 51.41
CA LYS A 135 34.36 52.48 52.54
C LYS A 135 33.39 51.80 53.53
N THR A 136 32.21 52.37 53.79
CA THR A 136 31.22 51.83 54.76
C THR A 136 30.31 50.76 54.17
N TYR A 137 29.94 50.87 52.89
CA TYR A 137 28.98 49.97 52.24
C TYR A 137 29.65 48.93 51.32
N LYS A 138 30.97 49.01 51.12
CA LYS A 138 31.77 48.10 50.29
C LYS A 138 31.49 46.61 50.53
N PRO A 139 31.47 46.07 51.76
CA PRO A 139 31.22 44.64 51.98
C PRO A 139 29.86 44.17 51.44
N LEU A 140 28.82 45.00 51.58
CA LEU A 140 27.48 44.69 51.09
C LEU A 140 27.42 44.75 49.56
N LEU A 141 27.96 45.81 48.95
CA LEU A 141 27.95 45.97 47.49
C LEU A 141 28.82 44.92 46.78
N SER A 142 29.98 44.58 47.35
CA SER A 142 30.82 43.48 46.86
C SER A 142 30.12 42.12 46.99
N SER A 143 29.39 41.88 48.09
CA SER A 143 28.59 40.65 48.25
C SER A 143 27.49 40.54 47.19
N ILE A 144 26.79 41.65 46.91
CA ILE A 144 25.75 41.69 45.87
C ILE A 144 26.38 41.46 44.49
N LYS A 145 27.49 42.14 44.17
CA LYS A 145 28.24 41.95 42.92
C LYS A 145 28.63 40.48 42.73
N ASN A 146 29.28 39.89 43.73
CA ASN A 146 29.77 38.51 43.68
C ASN A 146 28.63 37.50 43.44
N ALA A 147 27.46 37.69 44.08
CA ALA A 147 26.30 36.82 43.87
C ALA A 147 25.85 36.79 42.39
N TYR A 148 25.81 37.95 41.72
CA TYR A 148 25.47 38.03 40.30
C TYR A 148 26.60 37.53 39.40
N GLU A 149 27.87 37.79 39.74
CA GLU A 149 29.01 37.31 38.96
C GLU A 149 29.12 35.78 38.95
N VAL A 150 28.92 35.14 40.10
CA VAL A 150 28.87 33.68 40.22
C VAL A 150 27.72 33.11 39.38
N MET A 151 26.53 33.73 39.43
CA MET A 151 25.39 33.28 38.64
C MET A 151 25.60 33.44 37.14
N LEU A 152 26.18 34.57 36.69
CA LEU A 152 26.53 34.79 35.29
C LEU A 152 27.57 33.76 34.82
N ALA A 153 28.59 33.47 35.62
CA ALA A 153 29.58 32.44 35.29
C ALA A 153 28.94 31.06 35.15
N HIS A 154 28.04 30.70 36.07
CA HIS A 154 27.29 29.44 35.99
C HIS A 154 26.43 29.34 34.72
N GLN A 155 25.73 30.42 34.34
CA GLN A 155 24.92 30.43 33.12
C GLN A 155 25.78 30.33 31.85
N LYS A 156 26.94 31.01 31.81
CA LYS A 156 27.89 30.89 30.69
C LYS A 156 28.41 29.47 30.54
N GLU A 157 28.73 28.81 31.64
CA GLU A 157 29.19 27.41 31.61
C GLU A 157 28.07 26.48 31.13
N ARG A 158 26.82 26.71 31.57
CA ARG A 158 25.67 25.98 31.05
C ARG A 158 25.50 26.16 29.54
N ILE A 159 25.62 27.38 29.03
CA ILE A 159 25.53 27.65 27.58
C ILE A 159 26.63 26.90 26.82
N ARG A 160 27.89 26.97 27.29
CA ARG A 160 29.03 26.24 26.70
C ARG A 160 28.83 24.73 26.69
N SER A 161 28.26 24.17 27.75
CA SER A 161 27.95 22.73 27.83
C SER A 161 26.84 22.29 26.85
N LEU A 162 25.94 23.20 26.47
CA LEU A 162 24.82 22.92 25.56
C LEU A 162 25.22 23.04 24.07
N GLU A 163 26.23 23.86 23.73
CA GLU A 163 26.75 24.01 22.37
C GLU A 163 27.10 22.67 21.67
N PRO A 164 27.88 21.75 22.28
CA PRO A 164 28.22 20.48 21.64
C PRO A 164 27.02 19.56 21.48
N LEU A 165 26.02 19.64 22.36
CA LEU A 165 24.77 18.89 22.24
C LEU A 165 23.95 19.38 21.04
N LYS A 166 23.86 20.70 20.84
CA LYS A 166 23.22 21.28 19.65
C LYS A 166 23.93 20.82 18.37
N ALA A 167 25.27 20.89 18.35
CA ALA A 167 26.06 20.43 17.20
C ALA A 167 25.80 18.94 16.89
N LYS A 168 25.79 18.08 17.92
CA LYS A 168 25.51 16.65 17.77
C LYS A 168 24.10 16.35 17.23
N ILE A 169 23.11 17.15 17.63
CA ILE A 169 21.74 17.02 17.10
C ILE A 169 21.71 17.38 15.61
N VAL A 170 22.41 18.45 15.21
CA VAL A 170 22.49 18.87 13.81
C VAL A 170 23.15 17.77 12.96
N THR A 171 24.31 17.26 13.37
CA THR A 171 24.99 16.18 12.62
C THR A 171 24.14 14.91 12.54
N MET A 172 23.50 14.51 13.63
CA MET A 172 22.61 13.33 13.62
C MET A 172 21.40 13.53 12.70
N ASN A 173 20.87 14.76 12.62
CA ASN A 173 19.78 15.09 11.72
C ASN A 173 20.21 15.08 10.25
N GLU A 174 21.41 15.56 9.94
CA GLU A 174 22.04 15.47 8.62
C GLU A 174 22.23 14.00 8.21
N ASP A 175 22.82 13.17 9.07
CA ASP A 175 23.01 11.73 8.84
C ASP A 175 21.67 10.98 8.62
N CYS A 176 20.63 11.37 9.34
CA CYS A 176 19.29 10.82 9.17
C CYS A 176 18.69 11.23 7.82
N SER A 177 18.82 12.52 7.47
CA SER A 177 18.33 13.07 6.21
C SER A 177 19.02 12.43 5.01
N GLU A 178 20.35 12.24 5.07
CA GLU A 178 21.12 11.56 4.03
C GLU A 178 20.67 10.10 3.85
N ARG A 179 20.49 9.35 4.94
CA ARG A 179 19.96 7.98 4.88
C ARG A 179 18.57 7.92 4.26
N VAL A 180 17.68 8.85 4.59
CA VAL A 180 16.35 8.94 3.97
C VAL A 180 16.45 9.21 2.48
N LEU A 181 17.35 10.10 2.05
CA LEU A 181 17.56 10.39 0.62
C LEU A 181 18.14 9.19 -0.13
N ALA A 182 19.08 8.46 0.47
CA ALA A 182 19.67 7.25 -0.10
C ALA A 182 18.61 6.15 -0.29
N MET A 183 17.81 5.86 0.74
CA MET A 183 16.70 4.89 0.63
C MET A 183 15.71 5.28 -0.47
N ARG A 184 15.33 6.57 -0.54
CA ARG A 184 14.43 7.06 -1.60
C ARG A 184 15.04 6.95 -3.00
N ALA A 185 16.36 7.05 -3.14
CA ALA A 185 17.03 6.88 -4.43
C ALA A 185 17.02 5.42 -4.88
N GLU A 186 17.26 4.49 -3.97
CA GLU A 186 17.17 3.04 -4.21
C GLU A 186 15.73 2.64 -4.60
N GLU A 187 14.72 3.09 -3.84
CA GLU A 187 13.32 2.84 -4.17
C GLU A 187 12.94 3.35 -5.57
N ARG A 188 13.40 4.54 -5.95
CA ARG A 188 13.17 5.08 -7.30
C ARG A 188 13.81 4.22 -8.38
N TYR A 189 15.03 3.72 -8.13
CA TYR A 189 15.71 2.83 -9.06
C TYR A 189 14.95 1.51 -9.23
N GLU A 190 14.58 0.86 -8.12
CA GLU A 190 13.77 -0.38 -8.12
C GLU A 190 12.44 -0.21 -8.86
N ILE A 191 11.71 0.87 -8.58
CA ILE A 191 10.47 1.19 -9.28
C ILE A 191 10.71 1.33 -10.78
N SER A 192 11.83 1.93 -11.20
CA SER A 192 12.16 2.08 -12.63
C SER A 192 12.43 0.73 -13.30
N VAL A 193 13.11 -0.19 -12.62
CA VAL A 193 13.43 -1.54 -13.11
C VAL A 193 12.14 -2.36 -13.22
N LEU A 194 11.33 -2.39 -12.16
CA LEU A 194 10.04 -3.09 -12.15
C LEU A 194 9.08 -2.55 -13.21
N LYS A 195 9.09 -1.24 -13.48
CA LYS A 195 8.31 -0.65 -14.58
C LYS A 195 8.77 -1.14 -15.95
N LYS A 196 10.08 -1.27 -16.18
CA LYS A 196 10.63 -1.81 -17.43
C LYS A 196 10.27 -3.29 -17.60
N GLU A 197 10.42 -4.09 -16.55
CA GLU A 197 10.03 -5.51 -16.56
C GLU A 197 8.53 -5.68 -16.83
N LYS A 198 7.67 -4.91 -16.15
CA LYS A 198 6.23 -4.89 -16.41
C LYS A 198 5.93 -4.61 -17.88
N MET A 199 6.59 -3.62 -18.47
CA MET A 199 6.42 -3.27 -19.88
C MET A 199 6.84 -4.43 -20.80
N ASN A 200 7.95 -5.11 -20.49
CA ASN A 200 8.43 -6.25 -21.25
C ASN A 200 7.46 -7.45 -21.16
N LEU A 201 6.94 -7.73 -19.96
CA LEU A 201 5.96 -8.80 -19.74
C LEU A 201 4.65 -8.52 -20.48
N LEU A 202 4.17 -7.27 -20.48
CA LEU A 202 2.98 -6.89 -21.24
C LEU A 202 3.18 -7.14 -22.75
N LYS A 203 4.32 -6.73 -23.32
CA LYS A 203 4.64 -7.01 -24.72
C LYS A 203 4.67 -8.51 -25.03
N LEU A 204 5.18 -9.32 -24.10
CA LEU A 204 5.20 -10.77 -24.26
C LEU A 204 3.79 -11.37 -24.23
N ILE A 205 2.93 -10.88 -23.34
CA ILE A 205 1.52 -11.27 -23.26
C ILE A 205 0.80 -10.93 -24.58
N ASP A 206 1.01 -9.73 -25.11
CA ASP A 206 0.42 -9.30 -26.37
C ASP A 206 0.85 -10.21 -27.52
N LYS A 207 2.15 -10.49 -27.63
CA LYS A 207 2.67 -11.45 -28.63
C LYS A 207 2.05 -12.84 -28.50
N LYS A 208 1.94 -13.36 -27.27
CA LYS A 208 1.34 -14.68 -27.03
C LYS A 208 -0.16 -14.71 -27.34
N ASN A 209 -0.86 -13.60 -27.11
CA ASN A 209 -2.26 -13.47 -27.50
C ASN A 209 -2.43 -13.42 -29.03
N GLU A 210 -1.56 -12.72 -29.75
CA GLU A 210 -1.54 -12.73 -31.22
C GLU A 210 -1.29 -14.14 -31.77
N GLU A 211 -0.29 -14.86 -31.24
CA GLU A 211 -0.01 -16.25 -31.59
C GLU A 211 -1.23 -17.16 -31.34
N LYS A 212 -1.89 -17.00 -30.18
CA LYS A 212 -3.10 -17.74 -29.84
C LYS A 212 -4.24 -17.49 -30.83
N ILE A 213 -4.49 -16.22 -31.20
CA ILE A 213 -5.54 -15.86 -32.16
C ILE A 213 -5.22 -16.47 -33.53
N SER A 214 -3.96 -16.40 -33.97
CA SER A 214 -3.49 -16.99 -35.22
C SER A 214 -3.76 -18.50 -35.26
N LEU A 215 -3.31 -19.24 -34.23
CA LEU A 215 -3.51 -20.68 -34.11
C LEU A 215 -4.99 -21.06 -34.03
N GLN A 216 -5.80 -20.30 -33.30
CA GLN A 216 -7.25 -20.52 -33.26
C GLN A 216 -7.88 -20.37 -34.65
N SER A 217 -7.43 -19.40 -35.45
CA SER A 217 -7.91 -19.22 -36.82
C SER A 217 -7.52 -20.40 -37.72
N GLU A 218 -6.33 -20.96 -37.53
CA GLU A 218 -5.84 -22.12 -38.27
C GLU A 218 -6.60 -23.40 -37.90
N VAL A 219 -6.82 -23.64 -36.60
CA VAL A 219 -7.66 -24.73 -36.10
C VAL A 219 -9.08 -24.63 -36.67
N ALA A 220 -9.65 -23.42 -36.73
CA ALA A 220 -10.98 -23.22 -37.31
C ALA A 220 -11.01 -23.54 -38.83
N LYS A 221 -9.95 -23.21 -39.57
CA LYS A 221 -9.81 -23.58 -40.99
C LYS A 221 -9.70 -25.09 -41.17
N LEU A 222 -8.85 -25.76 -40.39
CA LEU A 222 -8.67 -27.21 -40.43
C LEU A 222 -9.96 -27.97 -40.09
N ARG A 223 -10.73 -27.48 -39.11
CA ARG A 223 -12.05 -28.05 -38.79
C ARG A 223 -13.03 -27.94 -39.96
N ARG A 224 -13.03 -26.80 -40.67
CA ARG A 224 -13.86 -26.62 -41.87
C ARG A 224 -13.43 -27.54 -43.00
N SER A 225 -12.15 -27.61 -43.33
CA SER A 225 -11.67 -28.50 -44.40
C SER A 225 -11.94 -29.97 -44.07
N LEU A 226 -11.77 -30.37 -42.81
CA LEU A 226 -12.10 -31.73 -42.38
C LEU A 226 -13.59 -32.03 -42.58
N ALA A 227 -14.47 -31.11 -42.20
CA ALA A 227 -15.92 -31.27 -42.41
C ALA A 227 -16.29 -31.37 -43.90
N GLU A 228 -15.64 -30.58 -44.75
CA GLU A 228 -15.81 -30.62 -46.21
C GLU A 228 -15.36 -31.98 -46.79
N GLU A 229 -14.21 -32.50 -46.37
CA GLU A 229 -13.72 -33.82 -46.79
C GLU A 229 -14.62 -34.96 -46.29
N TYR A 230 -15.11 -34.89 -45.04
CA TYR A 230 -16.10 -35.84 -44.55
C TYR A 230 -17.38 -35.83 -45.39
N LEU A 231 -17.86 -34.66 -45.80
CA LEU A 231 -19.02 -34.55 -46.67
C LEU A 231 -18.76 -35.15 -48.04
N ARG A 232 -17.59 -34.86 -48.66
CA ARG A 232 -17.18 -35.47 -49.93
C ARG A 232 -17.16 -36.99 -49.85
N TYR A 233 -16.54 -37.53 -48.81
CA TYR A 233 -16.53 -38.97 -48.56
C TYR A 233 -17.93 -39.58 -48.48
N LEU A 234 -18.87 -38.94 -47.77
CA LEU A 234 -20.25 -39.40 -47.70
C LEU A 234 -20.92 -39.40 -49.09
N THR A 235 -20.75 -38.32 -49.86
CA THR A 235 -21.32 -38.24 -51.21
C THR A 235 -20.75 -39.30 -52.15
N GLU A 236 -19.44 -39.56 -52.11
CA GLU A 236 -18.82 -40.63 -52.89
C GLU A 236 -19.31 -42.01 -52.46
N ARG A 237 -19.42 -42.26 -51.15
CA ARG A 237 -19.92 -43.52 -50.60
C ARG A 237 -21.35 -43.78 -51.09
N ASP A 238 -22.20 -42.77 -51.05
CA ASP A 238 -23.59 -42.88 -51.49
C ASP A 238 -23.66 -43.10 -53.02
N ALA A 239 -22.83 -42.42 -53.82
CA ALA A 239 -22.71 -42.67 -55.26
C ALA A 239 -22.23 -44.10 -55.59
N ARG A 240 -21.25 -44.63 -54.84
CA ARG A 240 -20.79 -46.03 -54.98
C ARG A 240 -21.90 -47.02 -54.64
N LYS A 241 -22.71 -46.73 -53.62
CA LYS A 241 -23.85 -47.58 -53.24
C LYS A 241 -24.88 -47.65 -54.37
N ILE A 242 -25.16 -46.53 -55.04
CA ILE A 242 -26.05 -46.47 -56.20
C ILE A 242 -25.47 -47.29 -57.36
N LEU A 243 -24.20 -47.08 -57.72
CA LEU A 243 -23.51 -47.83 -58.79
C LEU A 243 -23.49 -49.35 -58.56
N ILE A 244 -23.29 -49.80 -57.32
CA ILE A 244 -23.38 -51.23 -56.98
C ILE A 244 -24.80 -51.75 -57.19
N GLY A 245 -25.82 -50.95 -56.85
CA GLY A 245 -27.22 -51.24 -57.16
C GLY A 245 -27.45 -51.45 -58.64
N ASP A 246 -27.02 -50.48 -59.46
CA ASP A 246 -27.15 -50.52 -60.93
C ASP A 246 -26.40 -51.73 -61.54
N LEU A 247 -25.18 -52.01 -61.07
CA LEU A 247 -24.39 -53.17 -61.52
C LEU A 247 -25.08 -54.50 -61.19
N ASN A 248 -25.67 -54.62 -60.01
CA ASN A 248 -26.42 -55.81 -59.64
C ASN A 248 -27.67 -55.97 -60.52
N GLU A 249 -28.38 -54.88 -60.81
CA GLU A 249 -29.54 -54.89 -61.71
C GLU A 249 -29.15 -55.35 -63.13
N LEU A 250 -28.05 -54.82 -63.67
CA LEU A 250 -27.51 -55.26 -64.96
C LEU A 250 -27.09 -56.74 -64.95
N ARG A 251 -26.55 -57.23 -63.83
CA ARG A 251 -26.20 -58.65 -63.67
C ARG A 251 -27.44 -59.54 -63.71
N TYR A 252 -28.50 -59.16 -63.02
CA TYR A 252 -29.78 -59.88 -63.08
C TYR A 252 -30.33 -59.89 -64.52
N GLN A 253 -30.31 -58.75 -65.21
CA GLN A 253 -30.72 -58.67 -66.62
C GLN A 253 -29.87 -59.57 -67.54
N GLN A 254 -28.56 -59.63 -67.33
CA GLN A 254 -27.66 -60.49 -68.10
C GLN A 254 -27.87 -61.97 -67.80
N GLU A 255 -28.11 -62.34 -66.54
CA GLU A 255 -28.41 -63.71 -66.13
C GLU A 255 -29.73 -64.19 -66.74
N ASP A 256 -30.76 -63.36 -66.71
CA ASP A 256 -32.04 -63.61 -67.40
C ASP A 256 -31.82 -63.82 -68.92
N MET A 257 -30.93 -63.04 -69.53
CA MET A 257 -30.59 -63.14 -70.96
C MET A 257 -29.71 -64.37 -71.28
N SER A 258 -28.89 -64.80 -70.32
CA SER A 258 -28.00 -65.97 -70.42
C SER A 258 -28.74 -67.30 -70.24
N LEU A 259 -29.76 -67.32 -69.39
CA LEU A 259 -30.70 -68.45 -69.29
C LEU A 259 -31.47 -68.68 -70.60
N ALA A 260 -31.52 -67.67 -71.47
CA ALA A 260 -32.04 -67.79 -72.83
C ALA A 260 -31.02 -68.35 -73.86
N GLN A 261 -29.75 -68.59 -73.50
CA GLN A 261 -28.73 -69.17 -74.40
C GLN A 261 -28.16 -70.50 -73.85
N THR A 262 -28.25 -71.57 -74.65
CA THR A 262 -27.71 -72.91 -74.33
C THR A 262 -26.18 -72.99 -74.52
N PRO A 263 -25.42 -73.60 -73.59
CA PRO A 263 -23.95 -73.64 -73.67
C PRO A 263 -23.41 -74.86 -74.42
N GLY A 264 -22.58 -74.60 -75.45
CA GLY A 264 -21.82 -75.61 -76.19
C GLY A 264 -20.44 -75.88 -75.58
N VAL A 265 -20.14 -77.17 -75.42
CA VAL A 265 -18.96 -77.80 -74.82
C VAL A 265 -17.66 -77.50 -75.59
N TRP A 266 -16.61 -77.04 -74.90
CA TRP A 266 -15.27 -76.90 -75.48
C TRP A 266 -14.45 -78.18 -75.28
N GLY A 267 -14.30 -78.97 -76.34
CA GLY A 267 -13.09 -79.79 -76.51
C GLY A 267 -11.91 -78.85 -76.78
N GLU A 268 -10.77 -79.03 -76.11
CA GLU A 268 -9.58 -78.23 -76.38
C GLU A 268 -8.99 -78.61 -77.73
N ASP A 269 -9.33 -77.77 -78.71
CA ASP A 269 -8.84 -77.77 -80.07
C ASP A 269 -7.30 -77.65 -80.11
N PRO A 270 -6.56 -78.46 -80.89
CA PRO A 270 -5.11 -78.29 -81.10
C PRO A 270 -4.73 -76.86 -81.56
N VAL A 271 -5.67 -76.10 -82.14
CA VAL A 271 -5.52 -74.66 -82.42
C VAL A 271 -5.45 -73.81 -81.14
N LYS A 272 -6.18 -74.17 -80.07
CA LYS A 272 -6.07 -73.49 -78.76
C LYS A 272 -4.71 -73.70 -78.12
N LEU A 273 -4.13 -74.90 -78.23
CA LEU A 273 -2.80 -75.16 -77.69
C LEU A 273 -1.71 -74.42 -78.48
N THR A 274 -1.85 -74.30 -79.80
CA THR A 274 -0.94 -73.47 -80.61
C THR A 274 -1.11 -71.99 -80.33
N LEU A 275 -2.35 -71.52 -80.08
CA LEU A 275 -2.62 -70.15 -79.67
C LEU A 275 -2.04 -69.88 -78.27
N ALA A 276 -2.18 -70.80 -77.32
CA ALA A 276 -1.61 -70.69 -75.98
C ALA A 276 -0.07 -70.65 -76.04
N LEU A 277 0.56 -71.48 -76.86
CA LEU A 277 2.02 -71.45 -77.06
C LEU A 277 2.49 -70.15 -77.73
N LYS A 278 1.69 -69.58 -78.62
CA LYS A 278 1.94 -68.26 -79.20
C LYS A 278 1.81 -67.15 -78.15
N MET A 279 0.81 -67.24 -77.29
CA MET A 279 0.60 -66.30 -76.18
C MET A 279 1.74 -66.38 -75.15
N THR A 280 2.19 -67.56 -74.76
CA THR A 280 3.31 -67.70 -73.81
C THR A 280 4.62 -67.16 -74.38
N ARG A 281 4.87 -67.32 -75.69
CA ARG A 281 6.02 -66.70 -76.36
C ARG A 281 5.91 -65.17 -76.38
N GLN A 282 4.72 -64.63 -76.62
CA GLN A 282 4.47 -63.19 -76.57
C GLN A 282 4.61 -62.63 -75.14
N ASP A 283 4.10 -63.32 -74.13
CA ASP A 283 4.22 -62.92 -72.74
C ASP A 283 5.67 -62.97 -72.27
N LEU A 284 6.44 -64.00 -72.69
CA LEU A 284 7.88 -64.03 -72.43
C LEU A 284 8.59 -62.83 -73.05
N THR A 285 8.28 -62.46 -74.29
CA THR A 285 8.84 -61.23 -74.88
C THR A 285 8.41 -59.96 -74.15
N ARG A 286 7.15 -59.90 -73.66
CA ARG A 286 6.65 -58.77 -72.88
C ARG A 286 7.39 -58.63 -71.55
N THR A 287 7.52 -59.72 -70.79
CA THR A 287 8.27 -59.73 -69.52
C THR A 287 9.76 -59.43 -69.72
N GLN A 288 10.37 -59.90 -70.82
CA GLN A 288 11.75 -59.57 -71.16
C GLN A 288 11.92 -58.07 -71.46
N MET A 289 10.95 -57.47 -72.17
CA MET A 289 10.91 -56.03 -72.42
C MET A 289 10.71 -55.27 -71.12
N GLU A 290 9.73 -55.64 -70.29
CA GLU A 290 9.50 -55.02 -68.98
C GLU A 290 10.73 -55.12 -68.07
N LEU A 291 11.42 -56.26 -68.05
CA LEU A 291 12.66 -56.44 -67.28
C LEU A 291 13.78 -55.54 -67.81
N ASN A 292 13.89 -55.41 -69.14
CA ASN A 292 14.84 -54.49 -69.76
C ASN A 292 14.48 -53.02 -69.49
N THR A 293 13.19 -52.66 -69.49
CA THR A 293 12.69 -51.33 -69.13
C THR A 293 12.91 -51.04 -67.66
N MET A 294 12.63 -51.99 -66.76
CA MET A 294 12.94 -51.88 -65.33
C MET A 294 14.44 -51.72 -65.11
N LYS A 295 15.28 -52.53 -65.78
CA LYS A 295 16.75 -52.38 -65.76
C LYS A 295 17.19 -51.00 -66.23
N ALA A 296 16.62 -50.48 -67.33
CA ALA A 296 16.94 -49.15 -67.86
C ALA A 296 16.48 -48.04 -66.91
N ASN A 297 15.27 -48.15 -66.34
CA ASN A 297 14.70 -47.20 -65.37
C ASN A 297 15.48 -47.21 -64.04
N SER A 298 16.02 -48.36 -63.64
CA SER A 298 16.90 -48.50 -62.47
C SER A 298 18.38 -48.24 -62.77
N GLY A 299 18.73 -47.98 -64.04
CA GLY A 299 20.09 -47.66 -64.48
C GLY A 299 20.51 -46.23 -64.18
N ASP A 300 19.55 -45.35 -63.85
CA ASP A 300 19.80 -43.98 -63.43
C ASP A 300 20.03 -43.95 -61.91
N VAL A 301 21.30 -44.13 -61.55
CA VAL A 301 21.83 -43.84 -60.21
C VAL A 301 21.58 -42.37 -59.91
N VAL A 302 21.11 -42.05 -58.69
CA VAL A 302 20.88 -40.67 -58.22
C VAL A 302 22.05 -39.78 -58.68
N PRO A 303 21.79 -38.72 -59.46
CA PRO A 303 22.85 -37.87 -60.00
C PRO A 303 23.79 -37.44 -58.87
N ARG A 304 25.11 -37.57 -59.06
CA ARG A 304 26.10 -37.23 -58.02
C ARG A 304 25.87 -35.85 -57.42
N ARG A 305 25.38 -34.90 -58.21
CA ARG A 305 24.99 -33.55 -57.77
C ARG A 305 23.88 -33.56 -56.72
N ASP A 306 22.88 -34.41 -56.87
CA ASP A 306 21.75 -34.51 -55.94
C ASP A 306 22.19 -35.24 -54.66
N LEU A 307 23.05 -36.26 -54.78
CA LEU A 307 23.68 -36.89 -53.61
C LEU A 307 24.55 -35.89 -52.83
N GLU A 308 25.43 -35.17 -53.50
CA GLU A 308 26.27 -34.13 -52.88
C GLU A 308 25.42 -33.00 -52.26
N MET A 309 24.28 -32.67 -52.86
CA MET A 309 23.34 -31.70 -52.29
C MET A 309 22.67 -32.25 -51.03
N GLN A 310 22.21 -33.51 -51.05
CA GLN A 310 21.59 -34.16 -49.90
C GLN A 310 22.61 -34.39 -48.76
N GLU A 311 23.86 -34.71 -49.08
CA GLU A 311 24.95 -34.82 -48.10
C GLU A 311 25.24 -33.49 -47.44
N LYS A 312 25.29 -32.39 -48.21
CA LYS A 312 25.44 -31.04 -47.65
C LYS A 312 24.28 -30.66 -46.74
N THR A 313 23.04 -30.92 -47.16
CA THR A 313 21.87 -30.62 -46.31
C THR A 313 21.87 -31.47 -45.05
N ASN A 314 22.27 -32.74 -45.12
CA ASN A 314 22.39 -33.60 -43.94
C ASN A 314 23.49 -33.08 -42.99
N MET A 315 24.63 -32.65 -43.53
CA MET A 315 25.70 -32.04 -42.73
C MET A 315 25.24 -30.75 -42.05
N GLU A 316 24.56 -29.85 -42.77
CA GLU A 316 24.00 -28.61 -42.22
C GLU A 316 22.95 -28.89 -41.13
N LEU A 317 22.05 -29.85 -41.36
CA LEU A 317 21.06 -30.27 -40.37
C LEU A 317 21.73 -30.89 -39.13
N GLN A 318 22.82 -31.62 -39.32
CA GLN A 318 23.56 -32.22 -38.22
C GLN A 318 24.26 -31.17 -37.36
N GLU A 319 24.88 -30.15 -37.97
CA GLU A 319 25.45 -29.00 -37.26
C GLU A 319 24.36 -28.24 -36.49
N GLN A 320 23.19 -28.01 -37.09
CA GLN A 320 22.05 -27.38 -36.42
C GLN A 320 21.53 -28.21 -35.24
N LEU A 321 21.51 -29.54 -35.37
CA LEU A 321 21.13 -30.43 -34.28
C LEU A 321 22.16 -30.41 -33.14
N GLU A 322 23.45 -30.33 -33.46
CA GLU A 322 24.51 -30.21 -32.46
C GLU A 322 24.46 -28.86 -31.74
N SER A 323 24.24 -27.76 -32.45
CA SER A 323 24.07 -26.44 -31.82
C SER A 323 22.83 -26.39 -30.93
N LEU A 324 21.70 -26.93 -31.40
CA LEU A 324 20.46 -26.95 -30.61
C LEU A 324 20.57 -27.84 -29.37
N LYS A 325 21.34 -28.93 -29.43
CA LYS A 325 21.66 -29.76 -28.26
C LYS A 325 22.50 -28.98 -27.24
N ALA A 326 23.50 -28.23 -27.69
CA ALA A 326 24.31 -27.40 -26.80
C ALA A 326 23.47 -26.33 -26.10
N ASP A 327 22.60 -25.63 -26.85
CA ASP A 327 21.66 -24.65 -26.29
C ASP A 327 20.71 -25.29 -25.27
N TYR A 328 20.21 -26.50 -25.55
CA TYR A 328 19.35 -27.23 -24.62
C TYR A 328 20.08 -27.60 -23.32
N GLU A 329 21.33 -28.07 -23.42
CA GLU A 329 22.16 -28.37 -22.24
C GLU A 329 22.45 -27.11 -21.41
N GLU A 330 22.65 -25.96 -22.05
CA GLU A 330 22.83 -24.68 -21.35
C GLU A 330 21.57 -24.28 -20.59
N VAL A 331 20.41 -24.29 -21.25
CA VAL A 331 19.11 -24.01 -20.62
C VAL A 331 18.82 -24.98 -19.48
N GLN A 332 19.19 -26.25 -19.61
CA GLN A 332 19.03 -27.24 -18.54
C GLN A 332 19.88 -26.88 -17.31
N LYS A 333 21.12 -26.44 -17.49
CA LYS A 333 22.00 -25.99 -16.39
C LYS A 333 21.47 -24.73 -15.72
N GLU A 334 21.00 -23.75 -16.50
CA GLU A 334 20.38 -22.53 -15.96
C GLU A 334 19.12 -22.84 -15.16
N HIS A 335 18.29 -23.78 -15.65
CA HIS A 335 17.10 -24.22 -14.94
C HIS A 335 17.44 -24.88 -13.61
N GLU A 336 18.45 -25.74 -13.57
CA GLU A 336 18.91 -26.39 -12.34
C GLU A 336 19.44 -25.36 -11.34
N LEU A 337 20.24 -24.38 -11.79
CA LEU A 337 20.74 -23.29 -10.95
C LEU A 337 19.58 -22.45 -10.39
N LEU A 338 18.61 -22.10 -11.23
CA LEU A 338 17.42 -21.33 -10.81
C LEU A 338 16.59 -22.10 -9.78
N LEU A 339 16.46 -23.42 -9.95
CA LEU A 339 15.78 -24.29 -8.99
C LEU A 339 16.49 -24.29 -7.63
N GLN A 340 17.83 -24.39 -7.63
CA GLN A 340 18.63 -24.32 -6.41
C GLN A 340 18.47 -22.97 -5.69
N LEU A 341 18.48 -21.85 -6.44
CA LEU A 341 18.29 -20.51 -5.90
C LEU A 341 16.86 -20.30 -5.36
N HIS A 342 15.86 -20.86 -6.03
CA HIS A 342 14.49 -20.83 -5.54
C HIS A 342 14.37 -21.58 -4.20
N MET A 343 14.98 -22.76 -4.11
CA MET A 343 14.99 -23.56 -2.88
C MET A 343 15.70 -22.86 -1.72
N SER A 344 16.82 -22.16 -1.95
CA SER A 344 17.47 -21.38 -0.89
C SER A 344 16.62 -20.20 -0.45
N THR A 345 16.04 -19.45 -1.40
CA THR A 345 15.16 -18.31 -1.12
C THR A 345 13.93 -18.73 -0.30
N LEU A 346 13.34 -19.90 -0.59
CA LEU A 346 12.23 -20.44 0.20
C LEU A 346 12.66 -20.74 1.65
N LYS A 347 13.83 -21.33 1.85
CA LYS A 347 14.37 -21.59 3.19
C LYS A 347 14.60 -20.29 3.97
N GLU A 348 15.18 -19.28 3.34
CA GLU A 348 15.40 -17.96 3.96
C GLU A 348 14.08 -17.29 4.34
N ARG A 349 13.08 -17.33 3.45
CA ARG A 349 11.73 -16.82 3.75
C ARG A 349 11.14 -17.50 4.99
N ASP A 350 11.23 -18.83 5.07
CA ASP A 350 10.66 -19.59 6.19
C ASP A 350 11.38 -19.30 7.51
N GLN A 351 12.70 -19.11 7.45
CA GLN A 351 13.50 -18.67 8.60
C GLN A 351 13.03 -17.29 9.09
N PHE A 352 12.94 -16.29 8.19
CA PHE A 352 12.47 -14.95 8.56
C PHE A 352 11.03 -14.95 9.09
N TYR A 353 10.16 -15.82 8.56
CA TYR A 353 8.80 -15.96 9.07
C TYR A 353 8.79 -16.47 10.52
N ASN A 354 9.59 -17.49 10.81
CA ASN A 354 9.71 -18.06 12.16
C ASN A 354 10.29 -17.04 13.14
N GLU A 355 11.36 -16.34 12.77
CA GLU A 355 11.96 -15.27 13.59
C GLU A 355 10.96 -14.15 13.87
N LEU A 356 10.18 -13.73 12.87
CA LEU A 356 9.15 -12.71 13.03
C LEU A 356 8.06 -13.18 14.00
N GLN A 357 7.64 -14.44 13.91
CA GLN A 357 6.66 -15.02 14.83
C GLN A 357 7.21 -15.08 16.27
N GLU A 358 8.48 -15.40 16.44
CA GLU A 358 9.15 -15.43 17.75
C GLU A 358 9.28 -14.03 18.35
N ILE A 359 9.69 -13.03 17.56
CA ILE A 359 9.76 -11.63 17.98
C ILE A 359 8.36 -11.11 18.36
N GLN A 360 7.32 -11.45 17.60
CA GLN A 360 5.94 -11.09 17.94
C GLN A 360 5.49 -11.68 19.26
N ARG A 361 5.90 -12.92 19.57
CA ARG A 361 5.59 -13.56 20.85
C ARG A 361 6.32 -12.93 22.03
N THR A 362 7.54 -12.42 21.83
CA THR A 362 8.43 -11.96 22.91
C THR A 362 8.40 -10.44 23.14
N SER A 363 7.97 -9.64 22.15
CA SER A 363 8.04 -8.17 22.22
C SER A 363 6.99 -7.52 23.13
N THR A 364 5.90 -8.22 23.48
CA THR A 364 4.94 -7.78 24.49
C THR A 364 4.52 -8.98 25.34
N PRO A 365 4.96 -9.09 26.62
CA PRO A 365 4.40 -10.10 27.50
C PRO A 365 2.88 -9.87 27.58
N ARG A 366 2.10 -10.87 27.17
CA ARG A 366 0.64 -10.80 27.19
C ARG A 366 0.20 -10.50 28.64
N PRO A 367 -0.75 -9.58 28.87
CA PRO A 367 -1.24 -9.31 30.22
C PRO A 367 -1.70 -10.60 30.88
N ASP A 368 -1.36 -10.75 32.16
CA ASP A 368 -1.83 -11.85 32.98
C ASP A 368 -3.28 -11.61 33.38
N TRP A 369 -4.20 -12.16 32.59
CA TRP A 369 -5.65 -11.98 32.73
C TRP A 369 -6.24 -12.66 33.98
N THR A 370 -5.48 -13.54 34.65
CA THR A 370 -5.91 -14.15 35.91
C THR A 370 -6.06 -13.10 37.02
N LYS A 371 -5.30 -12.00 36.96
CA LYS A 371 -5.40 -10.88 37.91
C LYS A 371 -6.73 -10.12 37.84
N CYS A 372 -7.46 -10.24 36.73
CA CYS A 372 -8.75 -9.59 36.54
C CYS A 372 -9.89 -10.31 37.29
N GLU A 373 -9.72 -11.58 37.66
CA GLU A 373 -10.70 -12.39 38.38
C GLU A 373 -11.11 -11.78 39.73
N SER A 374 -10.16 -11.16 40.44
CA SER A 374 -10.39 -10.57 41.76
C SER A 374 -10.91 -9.13 41.71
N ILE A 375 -10.84 -8.46 40.55
CA ILE A 375 -11.17 -7.04 40.41
C ILE A 375 -12.62 -6.85 39.93
N ILE A 376 -13.16 -7.83 39.19
CA ILE A 376 -14.47 -7.70 38.54
C ILE A 376 -15.58 -8.15 39.49
N ALA A 377 -16.64 -7.35 39.57
CA ALA A 377 -17.83 -7.67 40.35
C ALA A 377 -18.47 -8.97 39.84
N GLY A 378 -18.67 -9.96 40.73
CA GLY A 378 -19.17 -11.29 40.38
C GLY A 378 -18.12 -12.40 40.34
N GLY A 379 -16.85 -12.09 40.64
CA GLY A 379 -15.80 -13.08 40.93
C GLY A 379 -15.26 -13.84 39.71
N PRO A 380 -14.43 -14.88 39.95
CA PRO A 380 -13.71 -15.60 38.90
C PRO A 380 -14.64 -16.28 37.89
N GLU A 381 -15.77 -16.84 38.34
CA GLU A 381 -16.73 -17.53 37.47
C GLU A 381 -17.33 -16.60 36.42
N ARG A 382 -17.68 -15.36 36.79
CA ARG A 382 -18.19 -14.37 35.84
C ARG A 382 -17.11 -13.90 34.88
N TRP A 383 -15.86 -13.75 35.34
CA TRP A 383 -14.74 -13.41 34.46
C TRP A 383 -14.48 -14.51 33.43
N LEU A 384 -14.53 -15.78 33.82
CA LEU A 384 -14.37 -16.91 32.89
C LEU A 384 -15.42 -16.88 31.78
N VAL A 385 -16.69 -16.67 32.13
CA VAL A 385 -17.79 -16.52 31.15
C VAL A 385 -17.59 -15.29 30.25
N LEU A 386 -17.08 -14.19 30.81
CA LEU A 386 -16.79 -12.99 30.03
C LEU A 386 -15.55 -13.13 29.14
N ALA A 387 -14.59 -13.96 29.52
CA ALA A 387 -13.34 -14.16 28.81
C ALA A 387 -13.40 -15.27 27.77
N GLU A 388 -14.38 -16.17 27.88
CA GLU A 388 -14.56 -17.31 26.99
C GLU A 388 -14.66 -16.86 25.51
N GLY A 389 -13.80 -17.44 24.67
CA GLY A 389 -13.76 -17.18 23.24
C GLY A 389 -13.21 -15.81 22.82
N LYS A 390 -12.72 -14.97 23.74
CA LYS A 390 -12.22 -13.62 23.43
C LYS A 390 -10.70 -13.55 23.32
N ASN A 391 -10.23 -12.71 22.39
CA ASN A 391 -8.80 -12.45 22.25
C ASN A 391 -8.31 -11.39 23.26
N SER A 392 -6.99 -11.27 23.46
CA SER A 392 -6.39 -10.35 24.43
C SER A 392 -6.87 -8.91 24.29
N ASP A 393 -7.01 -8.42 23.06
CA ASP A 393 -7.50 -7.07 22.76
C ASP A 393 -8.97 -6.89 23.15
N GLN A 394 -9.80 -7.89 22.82
CA GLN A 394 -11.22 -7.92 23.20
C GLN A 394 -11.41 -8.03 24.72
N LEU A 395 -10.48 -8.68 25.44
CA LEU A 395 -10.48 -8.73 26.90
C LEU A 395 -10.18 -7.36 27.52
N VAL A 396 -9.36 -6.53 26.88
CA VAL A 396 -9.15 -5.13 27.30
C VAL A 396 -10.46 -4.36 27.22
N ASP A 397 -11.20 -4.47 26.12
CA ASP A 397 -12.48 -3.77 25.96
C ASP A 397 -13.50 -4.21 27.01
N VAL A 398 -13.60 -5.51 27.28
CA VAL A 398 -14.48 -6.06 28.32
C VAL A 398 -14.08 -5.55 29.71
N LEU A 399 -12.79 -5.51 30.01
CA LEU A 399 -12.29 -5.00 31.29
C LEU A 399 -12.62 -3.50 31.45
N LEU A 400 -12.39 -2.70 30.40
CA LEU A 400 -12.69 -1.26 30.40
C LEU A 400 -14.20 -1.00 30.55
N GLU A 401 -15.05 -1.82 29.93
CA GLU A 401 -16.50 -1.75 30.09
C GLU A 401 -16.96 -2.07 31.52
N GLU A 402 -16.40 -3.12 32.14
CA GLU A 402 -16.77 -3.52 33.50
C GLU A 402 -16.32 -2.50 34.55
N ILE A 403 -15.06 -2.04 34.46
CA ILE A 403 -14.53 -0.98 35.35
C ILE A 403 -15.29 0.33 35.13
N GLY A 404 -15.51 0.69 33.85
CA GLY A 404 -16.25 1.90 33.49
C GLY A 404 -17.70 1.88 33.98
N MET A 405 -18.38 0.73 33.90
CA MET A 405 -19.74 0.57 34.40
C MET A 405 -19.80 0.72 35.92
N GLY A 406 -18.83 0.16 36.66
CA GLY A 406 -18.71 0.34 38.11
C GLY A 406 -18.59 1.82 38.48
N LEU A 407 -17.64 2.52 37.85
CA LEU A 407 -17.41 3.95 38.08
C LEU A 407 -18.62 4.83 37.68
N LEU A 408 -19.34 4.48 36.62
CA LEU A 408 -20.56 5.20 36.25
C LEU A 408 -21.68 5.00 37.27
N ARG A 409 -21.82 3.83 37.89
CA ARG A 409 -22.85 3.59 38.92
C ARG A 409 -22.55 4.34 40.21
N GLU A 410 -21.28 4.56 40.53
CA GLU A 410 -20.85 5.33 41.70
C GLU A 410 -21.07 6.84 41.53
N LYS A 411 -20.97 7.37 40.30
CA LYS A 411 -21.21 8.80 40.03
C LYS A 411 -22.69 9.16 40.07
N ASP A 412 -23.07 10.01 41.02
CA ASP A 412 -24.44 10.56 41.13
C ASP A 412 -24.70 11.74 40.20
N PHE A 413 -23.67 12.53 39.89
CA PHE A 413 -23.76 13.71 39.03
C PHE A 413 -22.60 13.78 38.04
N PHE A 414 -22.89 14.25 36.83
CA PHE A 414 -21.90 14.59 35.81
C PHE A 414 -21.64 16.09 35.82
N PRO A 415 -20.39 16.54 35.64
CA PRO A 415 -20.11 17.94 35.38
C PRO A 415 -20.61 18.32 33.97
N GLY A 416 -21.33 19.43 33.86
CA GLY A 416 -21.70 20.02 32.57
C GLY A 416 -20.46 20.37 31.75
N LEU A 417 -20.54 20.19 30.44
CA LEU A 417 -19.43 20.45 29.51
C LEU A 417 -19.32 21.94 29.14
N GLY A 418 -20.36 22.74 29.40
CA GLY A 418 -20.42 24.17 29.04
C GLY A 418 -21.03 24.43 27.66
N PHE A 419 -20.95 25.68 27.20
CA PHE A 419 -21.63 26.19 26.01
C PHE A 419 -20.72 26.45 24.79
N GLY A 420 -19.50 25.92 24.78
CA GLY A 420 -18.55 26.14 23.70
C GLY A 420 -18.99 25.53 22.35
N ASP A 421 -18.52 26.11 21.24
CA ASP A 421 -18.88 25.67 19.89
C ASP A 421 -18.45 24.23 19.57
N ALA A 422 -17.41 23.72 20.24
CA ALA A 422 -16.93 22.35 20.11
C ALA A 422 -17.82 21.30 20.81
N ILE A 423 -18.80 21.74 21.62
CA ILE A 423 -19.68 20.86 22.37
C ILE A 423 -20.99 20.69 21.59
N PRO A 424 -21.43 19.44 21.34
CA PRO A 424 -22.68 19.19 20.64
C PRO A 424 -23.88 19.84 21.34
N PRO A 425 -24.87 20.39 20.59
CA PRO A 425 -26.02 21.09 21.15
C PRO A 425 -26.74 20.32 22.27
N PHE A 426 -26.92 19.01 22.09
CA PHE A 426 -27.58 18.11 23.05
C PHE A 426 -26.83 17.89 24.38
N LEU A 427 -25.60 18.42 24.51
CA LEU A 427 -24.80 18.40 25.75
C LEU A 427 -24.48 19.79 26.28
N ARG A 428 -24.96 20.87 25.66
CA ARG A 428 -24.67 22.24 26.11
C ARG A 428 -25.44 22.56 27.38
N PHE A 429 -24.79 22.32 28.51
CA PHE A 429 -25.31 22.59 29.83
C PHE A 429 -24.16 22.96 30.75
N ASP A 430 -24.42 23.90 31.66
CA ASP A 430 -23.48 24.30 32.70
C ASP A 430 -24.10 24.00 34.08
N GLY A 431 -23.32 23.34 34.93
CA GLY A 431 -23.77 22.83 36.23
C GLY A 431 -23.88 21.30 36.34
N PRO A 432 -24.22 20.78 37.53
CA PRO A 432 -24.26 19.34 37.79
C PRO A 432 -25.50 18.69 37.18
N VAL A 433 -25.30 17.63 36.39
CA VAL A 433 -26.36 16.86 35.72
C VAL A 433 -26.53 15.52 36.42
N LYS A 434 -27.75 15.21 36.88
CA LYS A 434 -28.03 13.96 37.61
C LYS A 434 -27.85 12.73 36.71
N ASN A 435 -27.07 11.76 37.17
CA ASN A 435 -26.95 10.46 36.50
C ASN A 435 -28.19 9.60 36.78
N LYS A 436 -28.86 9.13 35.72
CA LYS A 436 -30.08 8.31 35.83
C LYS A 436 -29.78 6.81 36.07
N LYS A 437 -28.51 6.39 35.95
CA LYS A 437 -28.02 5.02 36.23
C LYS A 437 -28.83 3.87 35.57
N PRO A 438 -29.15 3.94 34.26
CA PRO A 438 -29.89 2.89 33.58
C PRO A 438 -29.07 1.61 33.42
N SER A 439 -29.75 0.48 33.22
CA SER A 439 -29.08 -0.77 32.84
C SER A 439 -28.64 -0.77 31.37
N LYS A 440 -27.65 -1.59 31.00
CA LYS A 440 -27.20 -1.75 29.60
C LYS A 440 -28.38 -2.10 28.67
N LYS A 441 -29.32 -2.92 29.14
CA LYS A 441 -30.52 -3.32 28.38
C LYS A 441 -31.48 -2.15 28.15
N GLU A 442 -31.71 -1.31 29.16
CA GLU A 442 -32.55 -0.11 29.04
C GLU A 442 -31.99 0.87 28.02
N VAL A 443 -30.68 1.14 28.06
CA VAL A 443 -30.03 2.01 27.08
C VAL A 443 -30.18 1.44 25.67
N VAL A 444 -29.92 0.15 25.46
CA VAL A 444 -30.09 -0.47 24.13
C VAL A 444 -31.54 -0.36 23.64
N ASN A 445 -32.52 -0.60 24.49
CA ASN A 445 -33.93 -0.50 24.12
C ASN A 445 -34.31 0.94 23.75
N LEU A 446 -33.83 1.92 24.53
CA LEU A 446 -34.05 3.34 24.25
C LEU A 446 -33.44 3.76 22.92
N LEU A 447 -32.22 3.30 22.60
CA LEU A 447 -31.59 3.57 21.30
C LEU A 447 -32.33 2.92 20.14
N LYS A 448 -32.85 1.70 20.33
CA LYS A 448 -33.69 1.03 19.32
C LYS A 448 -34.98 1.80 19.07
N ASP A 449 -35.60 2.34 20.10
CA ASP A 449 -36.81 3.15 19.98
C ASP A 449 -36.53 4.50 19.30
N ALA A 450 -35.43 5.17 19.66
CA ALA A 450 -34.98 6.39 18.98
C ALA A 450 -34.78 6.15 17.47
N TRP A 451 -34.16 5.02 17.10
CA TRP A 451 -33.99 4.65 15.71
C TRP A 451 -35.30 4.35 14.97
N LYS A 452 -36.26 3.70 15.63
CA LYS A 452 -37.58 3.43 15.03
C LYS A 452 -38.33 4.73 14.75
N GLU A 453 -38.30 5.66 15.69
CA GLU A 453 -38.92 6.97 15.54
C GLU A 453 -38.22 7.79 14.44
N ARG A 454 -36.88 7.72 14.36
CA ARG A 454 -36.11 8.37 13.30
C ARG A 454 -36.42 7.84 11.90
N ILE A 455 -36.67 6.54 11.76
CA ILE A 455 -37.04 5.93 10.47
C ILE A 455 -38.46 6.32 10.05
N ALA A 456 -39.35 6.59 11.01
CA ALA A 456 -40.73 6.99 10.77
C ALA A 456 -40.89 8.50 10.52
N GLU A 457 -39.92 9.32 10.92
CA GLU A 457 -39.97 10.77 10.79
C GLU A 457 -39.49 11.23 9.41
N GLU A 458 -40.33 11.98 8.68
CA GLU A 458 -40.02 12.46 7.32
C GLU A 458 -39.17 13.75 7.32
N GLN A 459 -39.07 14.45 8.47
CA GLN A 459 -38.35 15.71 8.60
C GLN A 459 -36.84 15.49 8.78
N LYS A 460 -36.03 16.23 8.00
CA LYS A 460 -34.57 16.11 7.96
C LYS A 460 -33.88 17.12 8.89
N GLU A 461 -34.17 17.06 10.17
CA GLU A 461 -33.36 17.75 11.18
C GLU A 461 -32.01 17.02 11.36
N PRO A 462 -30.92 17.71 11.77
CA PRO A 462 -29.68 17.04 12.14
C PRO A 462 -29.92 15.97 13.23
N PHE A 463 -29.29 14.81 13.10
CA PHE A 463 -29.47 13.68 14.01
C PHE A 463 -29.28 14.02 15.51
N PRO A 464 -28.29 14.86 15.91
CA PRO A 464 -28.13 15.26 17.30
C PRO A 464 -29.32 16.06 17.86
N ASP A 465 -29.93 16.90 17.03
CA ASP A 465 -31.08 17.72 17.42
C ASP A 465 -32.34 16.85 17.55
N PHE A 466 -32.55 15.94 16.59
CA PHE A 466 -33.57 14.90 16.69
C PHE A 466 -33.46 14.09 17.98
N PHE A 467 -32.24 13.64 18.31
CA PHE A 467 -32.03 12.81 19.48
C PHE A 467 -32.40 13.55 20.78
N PHE A 468 -32.08 14.84 20.87
CA PHE A 468 -32.46 15.65 22.02
C PHE A 468 -33.98 15.85 22.08
N ASN A 469 -34.62 16.18 20.95
CA ASN A 469 -36.08 16.31 20.83
C ASN A 469 -36.82 15.01 21.19
N PHE A 470 -36.25 13.85 20.84
CA PHE A 470 -36.74 12.54 21.26
C PHE A 470 -36.71 12.37 22.78
N LEU A 471 -35.62 12.77 23.44
CA LEU A 471 -35.50 12.69 24.89
C LEU A 471 -36.47 13.63 25.60
N GLU A 472 -36.69 14.84 25.08
CA GLU A 472 -37.70 15.76 25.60
C GLU A 472 -39.11 15.19 25.49
N ARG A 473 -39.47 14.58 24.36
CA ARG A 473 -40.77 13.90 24.18
C ARG A 473 -40.96 12.72 25.14
N ARG A 474 -39.92 11.94 25.40
CA ARG A 474 -40.00 10.69 26.19
C ARG A 474 -39.91 10.90 27.70
N PHE A 475 -39.07 11.84 28.15
CA PHE A 475 -38.76 12.03 29.57
C PHE A 475 -39.15 13.40 30.11
N GLY A 476 -39.59 14.32 29.24
CA GLY A 476 -39.91 15.70 29.58
C GLY A 476 -38.68 16.61 29.61
N VAL A 477 -38.93 17.90 29.40
CA VAL A 477 -37.91 18.97 29.24
C VAL A 477 -36.93 19.03 30.44
N ASN A 478 -37.42 18.79 31.66
CA ASN A 478 -36.61 18.86 32.89
C ASN A 478 -35.59 17.72 33.01
N ASP A 479 -35.88 16.56 32.43
CA ASP A 479 -35.08 15.34 32.57
C ASP A 479 -34.32 14.96 31.29
N ALA A 480 -34.64 15.58 30.15
CA ALA A 480 -34.02 15.32 28.85
C ALA A 480 -32.50 15.49 28.90
N MET A 481 -32.00 16.58 29.50
CA MET A 481 -30.57 16.85 29.63
C MET A 481 -29.87 15.80 30.51
N ALA A 482 -30.52 15.37 31.60
CA ALA A 482 -30.00 14.32 32.47
C ALA A 482 -29.88 12.97 31.74
N TRP A 483 -30.88 12.64 30.93
CA TRP A 483 -30.84 11.46 30.08
C TRP A 483 -29.82 11.58 28.94
N ALA A 484 -29.66 12.75 28.32
CA ALA A 484 -28.68 12.98 27.26
C ALA A 484 -27.25 12.69 27.74
N TYR A 485 -26.85 13.27 28.88
CA TYR A 485 -25.55 13.00 29.50
C TYR A 485 -25.39 11.54 29.93
N THR A 486 -26.43 10.97 30.54
CA THR A 486 -26.40 9.58 31.00
C THR A 486 -26.23 8.61 29.82
N ILE A 487 -26.99 8.78 28.75
CA ILE A 487 -26.90 7.92 27.56
C ILE A 487 -25.56 8.12 26.85
N PHE A 488 -25.12 9.37 26.70
CA PHE A 488 -23.86 9.71 26.04
C PHE A 488 -22.65 9.05 26.72
N GLU A 489 -22.57 9.11 28.05
CA GLU A 489 -21.48 8.43 28.78
C GLU A 489 -21.60 6.91 28.73
N ASN A 490 -22.83 6.36 28.70
CA ASN A 490 -23.03 4.90 28.54
C ASN A 490 -22.59 4.40 27.15
N ILE A 491 -23.01 5.05 26.06
CA ILE A 491 -22.67 4.62 24.70
C ILE A 491 -21.18 4.81 24.37
N LYS A 492 -20.51 5.76 25.03
CA LYS A 492 -19.07 6.00 24.90
C LYS A 492 -18.24 4.87 25.53
N LEU A 493 -18.75 4.23 26.59
CA LEU A 493 -18.08 3.12 27.27
C LEU A 493 -18.31 1.77 26.57
N PHE A 494 -19.54 1.46 26.15
CA PHE A 494 -19.90 0.14 25.61
C PHE A 494 -19.57 -0.01 24.12
N ARG A 495 -18.28 -0.12 23.79
CA ARG A 495 -17.81 -0.30 22.40
C ARG A 495 -18.10 -1.69 21.83
N SER A 496 -18.24 -2.70 22.69
CA SER A 496 -18.60 -4.07 22.29
C SER A 496 -20.03 -4.17 21.76
N SER A 497 -20.90 -3.24 22.14
CA SER A 497 -22.29 -3.22 21.68
C SER A 497 -22.39 -2.50 20.34
N GLU A 498 -22.61 -3.26 19.28
CA GLU A 498 -22.71 -2.72 17.91
C GLU A 498 -23.73 -1.58 17.81
N ILE A 499 -24.90 -1.74 18.45
CA ILE A 499 -25.97 -0.72 18.45
C ILE A 499 -25.50 0.58 19.12
N MET A 500 -24.80 0.50 20.25
CA MET A 500 -24.34 1.68 21.00
C MET A 500 -23.18 2.36 20.27
N ASN A 501 -22.25 1.59 19.71
CA ASN A 501 -21.11 2.10 18.96
C ASN A 501 -21.54 2.80 17.67
N GLN A 502 -22.47 2.20 16.92
CA GLN A 502 -23.06 2.83 15.72
C GLN A 502 -23.80 4.12 16.08
N PHE A 503 -24.62 4.10 17.14
CA PHE A 503 -25.35 5.30 17.60
C PHE A 503 -24.39 6.43 17.98
N TYR A 504 -23.33 6.11 18.72
CA TYR A 504 -22.29 7.06 19.09
C TYR A 504 -21.55 7.63 17.88
N ALA A 505 -21.23 6.80 16.88
CA ALA A 505 -20.55 7.23 15.67
C ALA A 505 -21.41 8.21 14.84
N VAL A 506 -22.72 7.99 14.78
CA VAL A 506 -23.66 8.91 14.11
C VAL A 506 -23.85 10.20 14.92
N LEU A 507 -24.01 10.12 16.24
CA LEU A 507 -24.12 11.31 17.11
C LEU A 507 -22.89 12.23 17.02
N MET A 508 -21.69 11.66 16.89
CA MET A 508 -20.44 12.41 16.78
C MET A 508 -20.09 12.82 15.33
N GLY A 509 -20.97 12.54 14.35
CA GLY A 509 -20.75 12.88 12.95
C GLY A 509 -19.64 12.09 12.26
N LYS A 510 -19.20 10.96 12.83
CA LYS A 510 -18.17 10.09 12.25
C LYS A 510 -18.71 9.20 11.13
N ASN A 511 -19.99 8.82 11.22
CA ASN A 511 -20.70 8.03 10.22
C ASN A 511 -21.96 8.77 9.74
N LEU A 512 -22.31 8.59 8.46
CA LEU A 512 -23.54 9.12 7.90
C LEU A 512 -24.74 8.27 8.35
N GLU A 513 -25.81 8.95 8.72
CA GLU A 513 -27.09 8.33 9.12
C GLU A 513 -27.65 7.39 8.03
N SER A 514 -27.42 7.73 6.75
CA SER A 514 -27.84 6.94 5.59
C SER A 514 -27.26 5.52 5.57
N VAL A 515 -26.07 5.30 6.12
CA VAL A 515 -25.43 3.98 6.18
C VAL A 515 -26.25 3.02 7.06
N TYR A 516 -26.77 3.51 8.18
CA TYR A 516 -27.60 2.71 9.09
C TYR A 516 -29.00 2.47 8.52
N ILE A 517 -29.61 3.50 7.91
CA ILE A 517 -30.94 3.38 7.29
C ILE A 517 -30.91 2.38 6.12
N ASN A 518 -29.85 2.38 5.31
CA ASN A 518 -29.70 1.46 4.18
C ASN A 518 -29.51 0.01 4.66
N GLN A 519 -28.66 -0.24 5.67
CA GLN A 519 -28.49 -1.58 6.26
C GLN A 519 -29.79 -2.18 6.81
N LYS A 520 -30.69 -1.34 7.36
CA LYS A 520 -32.01 -1.78 7.83
C LYS A 520 -33.08 -1.91 6.76
N LYS A 521 -33.00 -1.15 5.65
CA LYS A 521 -33.89 -1.33 4.50
C LYS A 521 -33.60 -2.64 3.77
N ASP A 522 -32.35 -3.04 3.67
CA ASP A 522 -31.95 -4.31 3.03
C ASP A 522 -32.37 -5.57 3.83
N THR A 523 -32.80 -5.42 5.09
CA THR A 523 -33.26 -6.52 5.95
C THR A 523 -34.78 -6.65 6.05
N VAL A 524 -35.56 -5.79 5.38
CA VAL A 524 -37.01 -5.95 5.24
C VAL A 524 -37.32 -6.34 3.78
N PRO A 525 -37.66 -7.60 3.48
CA PRO A 525 -38.03 -7.97 2.11
C PRO A 525 -39.34 -7.26 1.73
N SER A 526 -39.26 -6.41 0.70
CA SER A 526 -40.39 -5.76 0.06
C SER A 526 -41.32 -6.81 -0.53
N ALA A 527 -42.35 -7.19 0.22
CA ALA A 527 -43.46 -8.02 -0.24
C ALA A 527 -44.45 -7.14 -1.04
N GLU A 528 -44.03 -6.64 -2.19
CA GLU A 528 -44.93 -6.00 -3.14
C GLU A 528 -44.25 -5.99 -4.52
N GLY A 529 -44.62 -6.96 -5.37
CA GLY A 529 -44.02 -7.07 -6.69
C GLY A 529 -44.28 -8.35 -7.46
N VAL A 530 -45.46 -8.98 -7.32
CA VAL A 530 -45.91 -10.00 -8.29
C VAL A 530 -47.41 -9.83 -8.55
N ALA A 531 -47.75 -8.96 -9.49
CA ALA A 531 -48.98 -9.06 -10.27
C ALA A 531 -48.91 -8.08 -11.44
N LYS A 532 -48.55 -8.60 -12.62
CA LYS A 532 -49.26 -8.34 -13.87
C LYS A 532 -48.72 -9.26 -14.97
N CYS A 533 -49.63 -10.09 -15.46
CA CYS A 533 -49.56 -10.80 -16.73
C CYS A 533 -49.37 -9.84 -17.91
#